data_AF-A0A0K6IAM3-F1
#
_entry.id   AF-A0A0K6IAM3-F1
#
_cell.length_a   1.000
_cell.length_b   1.000
_cell.length_c   1.000
_cell.angle_alpha   90.00
_cell.angle_beta   90.00
_cell.angle_gamma   90.00
#
_symmetry.space_group_name_H-M   'P 1'
#
loop_
_entity.id
_entity.type
_entity.pdbx_description
1 polymer ?
#
loop_
_entity_poly.entity_id
_entity_poly.type
_entity_poly.pdbx_seq_one_letter_code
_entity_poly.pdbx_strand_id
1 'polypeptide(L)' 'MSKSRPPYPAEFRQQMVDLVHAGRTPAELAREFGCTAQSIINWVGQAAAD' A
#
# COMPACT_ATOMS: atom_id res chain seq x y z
N MET A 1 -4.72 -14.59 -19.15
CA MET A 1 -4.98 -15.71 -18.21
C MET A 1 -4.90 -15.14 -16.80
N SER A 2 -6.04 -15.21 -16.09
CA SER A 2 -6.26 -15.04 -14.65
C SER A 2 -5.40 -14.02 -13.89
N LYS A 3 -5.94 -12.82 -13.70
CA LYS A 3 -5.50 -11.79 -12.74
C LYS A 3 -5.27 -12.44 -11.37
N SER A 4 -4.00 -12.68 -11.04
CA SER A 4 -3.56 -13.09 -9.71
C SER A 4 -4.21 -12.16 -8.71
N ARG A 5 -5.08 -12.73 -7.89
CA ARG A 5 -5.73 -12.07 -6.75
C ARG A 5 -4.62 -11.37 -5.98
N PRO A 6 -4.62 -10.03 -5.85
CA PRO A 6 -3.58 -9.38 -5.09
C PRO A 6 -3.63 -9.97 -3.67
N PRO A 7 -2.50 -10.42 -3.11
CA PRO A 7 -2.46 -11.01 -1.76
C PRO A 7 -2.99 -10.05 -0.67
N TYR A 8 -3.12 -8.76 -1.01
CA TYR A 8 -3.66 -7.72 -0.15
C TYR A 8 -5.02 -7.21 -0.65
N PRO A 9 -6.06 -7.19 0.23
CA PRO A 9 -7.35 -6.62 -0.12
C PRO A 9 -7.22 -5.13 -0.50
N ALA A 10 -8.14 -4.62 -1.32
CA ALA A 10 -8.11 -3.23 -1.77
C ALA A 10 -8.21 -2.24 -0.59
N GLU A 11 -9.03 -2.56 0.42
CA GLU A 11 -9.16 -1.77 1.64
C GLU A 11 -7.83 -1.64 2.41
N PHE A 12 -7.04 -2.71 2.50
CA PHE A 12 -5.74 -2.65 3.17
C PHE A 12 -4.76 -1.75 2.42
N ARG A 13 -4.77 -1.82 1.09
CA ARG A 13 -3.92 -0.95 0.25
C ARG A 13 -4.33 0.51 0.41
N GLN A 14 -5.63 0.80 0.38
CA GLN A 14 -6.17 2.14 0.61
C GLN A 14 -5.84 2.66 2.02
N GLN A 15 -5.92 1.82 3.05
CA GLN A 15 -5.51 2.19 4.40
C GLN A 15 -4.02 2.57 4.46
N MET A 16 -3.14 1.81 3.79
CA MET A 16 -1.72 2.17 3.73
C MET A 16 -1.49 3.50 3.00
N VAL A 17 -2.21 3.74 1.91
CA VAL A 17 -2.13 4.99 1.16
C VAL A 17 -2.60 6.17 2.02
N ASP A 18 -3.76 6.04 2.68
CA ASP A 18 -4.31 7.08 3.57
C ASP A 18 -3.34 7.43 4.71
N LEU A 19 -2.73 6.41 5.32
CA LEU A 19 -1.71 6.61 6.37
C LEU A 19 -0.47 7.34 5.83
N VAL A 20 -0.01 7.02 4.62
CA VAL A 20 1.10 7.74 3.98
C VAL A 20 0.73 9.19 3.68
N HIS A 21 -0.49 9.43 3.19
CA HIS A 21 -1.01 10.78 2.97
C HIS A 21 -1.19 11.57 4.27
N ALA A 22 -1.48 10.90 5.38
CA ALA A 22 -1.49 11.48 6.72
C ALA A 22 -0.08 11.81 7.28
N GLY A 23 0.98 11.54 6.51
CA GLY A 23 2.37 11.87 6.85
C GLY A 23 3.17 10.72 7.44
N ARG A 24 2.65 9.48 7.43
CA ARG A 24 3.43 8.30 7.85
C ARG A 24 4.39 7.86 6.75
N THR A 25 5.52 7.31 7.15
CA THR A 25 6.49 6.80 6.17
C THR A 25 6.13 5.37 5.74
N PRO A 26 6.27 5.02 4.45
CA PRO A 26 6.07 3.66 3.96
C PRO A 26 6.95 2.63 4.67
N ALA A 27 8.12 3.03 5.16
CA ALA A 27 9.05 2.18 5.89
C ALA A 27 8.56 1.82 7.29
N GLU A 28 7.94 2.74 8.01
CA GLU A 28 7.34 2.46 9.33
C GLU A 28 6.12 1.55 9.18
N LEU A 29 5.22 1.89 8.25
CA LEU A 29 4.03 1.09 7.95
C LEU A 29 4.41 -0.34 7.54
N ALA A 30 5.45 -0.50 6.72
CA ALA A 30 5.99 -1.80 6.35
C ALA A 30 6.39 -2.64 7.57
N ARG A 31 7.06 -2.02 8.55
CA ARG A 31 7.52 -2.70 9.77
C ARG A 31 6.37 -3.03 10.72
N GLU A 32 5.39 -2.14 10.85
CA GLU A 32 4.22 -2.33 11.72
C GLU A 32 3.25 -3.38 11.18
N PHE A 33 3.00 -3.36 9.87
CA PHE A 33 2.01 -4.23 9.22
C PHE A 33 2.63 -5.50 8.60
N GLY A 34 3.95 -5.66 8.68
CA GLY A 34 4.66 -6.82 8.14
C GLY A 34 4.64 -6.91 6.61
N CYS A 35 4.43 -5.77 5.92
CA CYS A 35 4.49 -5.70 4.47
C CYS A 35 5.79 -5.02 4.00
N THR A 36 6.03 -4.98 2.69
CA THR A 36 7.22 -4.31 2.14
C THR A 36 6.93 -2.86 1.82
N ALA A 37 7.86 -1.96 2.19
CA ALA A 37 7.76 -0.52 1.91
C ALA A 37 7.56 -0.24 0.41
N GLN A 38 8.18 -1.05 -0.44
CA GLN A 38 8.04 -0.96 -1.89
C GLN A 38 6.60 -1.26 -2.37
N SER A 39 5.88 -2.17 -1.71
CA SER A 39 4.47 -2.44 -2.02
C SER A 39 3.60 -1.22 -1.69
N ILE A 40 3.83 -0.59 -0.54
CA ILE A 40 3.12 0.61 -0.13
C ILE A 40 3.39 1.76 -1.11
N ILE A 41 4.64 1.98 -1.50
CA ILE A 41 5.02 3.02 -2.49
C ILE A 41 4.30 2.79 -3.82
N ASN A 42 4.25 1.53 -4.29
CA ASN A 42 3.55 1.21 -5.52
C ASN A 42 2.04 1.47 -5.43
N TRP A 43 1.42 1.20 -4.27
CA TRP A 43 0.00 1.51 -4.06
C TRP A 43 -0.27 3.00 -3.99
N VAL A 44 0.61 3.79 -3.35
CA VAL A 44 0.50 5.25 -3.32
C VAL A 44 0.64 5.82 -4.72
N GLY A 45 1.61 5.35 -5.50
CA GLY A 45 1.77 5.75 -6.90
C GLY A 45 0.55 5.37 -7.76
N GLN A 46 -0.03 4.18 -7.54
CA GLN A 46 -1.23 3.75 -8.24
C GLN A 46 -2.47 4.55 -7.83
N ALA A 47 -2.57 5.00 -6.57
CA ALA A 47 -3.67 5.82 -6.08
C ALA A 47 -3.56 7.29 -6.50
N ALA A 48 -2.35 7.80 -6.76
CA ALA A 48 -2.14 9.14 -7.31
C ALA A 48 -2.38 9.22 -8.84
N ALA A 49 -2.43 8.08 -9.52
CA ALA A 49 -2.67 7.97 -10.96
C ALA A 49 -4.13 7.63 -11.32
N ASP A 50 -4.98 7.39 -10.30
CA ASP A 50 -6.44 7.28 -10.41
C ASP A 50 -7.08 8.65 -10.20
#